data_AF-A0AA95JQI6-F1
#
_entry.id   AF-A0AA95JQI6-F1
#
_cell.length_a   1.000
_cell.length_b   1.000
_cell.length_c   1.000
_cell.angle_alpha   90.00
_cell.angle_beta   90.00
_cell.angle_gamma   90.00
#
_symmetry.space_group_name_H-M   'P 1'
#
loop_
_entity.id
_entity.type
_entity.pdbx_description
1 polymer ?
#
loop_
_entity_poly.entity_id
_entity_poly.type
_entity_poly.pdbx_seq_one_letter_code
_entity_poly.pdbx_strand_id
1 'polypeptide(L)'
;MNINDKLKDGINVSNSFIEDLDFNKYKYNGEYIEQIEVSSLEDQSFRNSFFKFLTSRNFDQGQYEQVFFIKLLLVRIQQLDDIRSYYFLSLIFNDQNLGYYLEDYELDLFQLFLYKPSYFIKGEYKYKQNKLLDYINQNLPQAFLTNKDYFDKNIVDINFQKDALLISEDAVNKFSIPELKKQIEKSDKVEAIFSPSYDTGWKNKTVIYYNLYHYIDDKIVNKLDKNELSLYNVKYKPFFKSYIIKGENTEYYIHDSDGYTNLRKDKNTSSEIVEKINSGEQVEVLDQSGDWWLVKTKNGKQGYVHKSRIK
;
A
#
# COMPACT_ATOMS: atom_id res chain seq x y z
N MET A 1 8.90 -18.95 31.12
CA MET A 1 9.00 -17.50 30.82
C MET A 1 9.90 -17.37 29.61
N ASN A 2 9.37 -16.83 28.51
CA ASN A 2 10.18 -16.53 27.33
C ASN A 2 11.06 -15.34 27.70
N ILE A 3 12.38 -15.46 27.59
CA ILE A 3 13.33 -14.46 28.10
C ILE A 3 13.22 -13.11 27.34
N ASN A 4 12.55 -13.11 26.18
CA ASN A 4 12.39 -11.96 25.29
C ASN A 4 10.90 -11.67 24.96
N ASP A 5 10.03 -11.52 25.96
CA ASP A 5 8.59 -11.21 25.73
C ASP A 5 8.18 -9.79 26.13
N LYS A 6 9.11 -8.88 26.40
CA LYS A 6 8.77 -7.50 26.77
C LYS A 6 8.44 -6.65 25.53
N LEU A 7 7.64 -5.60 25.73
CA LEU A 7 7.28 -4.67 24.65
C LEU A 7 8.48 -4.02 23.97
N LYS A 8 9.63 -3.86 24.64
CA LYS A 8 10.87 -3.34 24.03
C LYS A 8 11.71 -4.39 23.29
N ASP A 9 11.48 -5.67 23.55
CA ASP A 9 12.42 -6.70 23.11
C ASP A 9 12.42 -6.82 21.58
N GLY A 10 13.62 -6.82 21.00
CA GLY A 10 13.84 -6.84 19.55
C GLY A 10 13.69 -5.50 18.84
N ILE A 11 13.28 -4.43 19.53
CA ILE A 11 13.14 -3.10 18.92
C ILE A 11 14.46 -2.34 18.94
N ASN A 12 14.83 -1.77 17.79
CA ASN A 12 15.87 -0.75 17.66
C ASN A 12 15.22 0.63 17.49
N VAL A 13 15.20 1.39 18.59
CA VAL A 13 14.62 2.74 18.65
C VAL A 13 15.38 3.74 17.78
N SER A 14 16.71 3.59 17.66
CA SER A 14 17.53 4.44 16.78
C SER A 14 17.24 4.26 15.29
N ASN A 15 16.55 3.19 14.92
CA ASN A 15 16.06 2.92 13.57
C ASN A 15 14.52 2.90 13.50
N SER A 16 13.87 3.62 14.41
CA SER A 16 12.41 3.81 14.41
C SER A 16 12.00 4.67 13.22
N PHE A 17 10.90 4.29 12.55
CA PHE A 17 10.27 5.14 11.53
C PHE A 17 9.38 6.24 12.13
N ILE A 18 9.15 6.20 13.45
CA ILE A 18 8.41 7.21 14.20
C ILE A 18 9.40 7.96 15.10
N GLU A 19 9.32 9.29 15.06
CA GLU A 19 10.15 10.19 15.87
C GLU A 19 9.71 10.19 17.36
N ASP A 20 10.63 10.59 18.23
CA ASP A 20 10.41 10.78 19.68
C ASP A 20 9.81 9.56 20.41
N LEU A 21 10.35 8.36 20.14
CA LEU A 21 10.03 7.14 20.90
C LEU A 21 11.08 6.92 22.00
N ASP A 22 10.91 7.57 23.15
CA ASP A 22 11.88 7.47 24.25
C ASP A 22 11.47 6.44 25.31
N PHE A 23 12.34 5.46 25.57
CA PHE A 23 12.15 4.50 26.67
C PHE A 23 12.43 5.13 28.04
N ASN A 24 11.96 4.46 29.10
CA ASN A 24 12.09 4.84 30.51
C ASN A 24 11.38 6.15 30.89
N LYS A 25 10.30 6.50 30.17
CA LYS A 25 9.53 7.74 30.41
C LYS A 25 8.27 7.52 31.23
N TYR A 26 7.48 6.50 30.87
CA TYR A 26 6.14 6.29 31.40
C TYR A 26 6.03 4.97 32.15
N LYS A 27 5.32 4.97 33.29
CA LYS A 27 5.19 3.79 34.16
C LYS A 27 3.74 3.43 34.44
N TYR A 28 3.44 2.14 34.37
CA TYR A 28 2.20 1.52 34.84
C TYR A 28 2.51 0.66 36.07
N ASN A 29 1.83 0.92 37.19
CA ASN A 29 2.06 0.21 38.46
C ASN A 29 3.54 0.11 38.90
N GLY A 30 4.31 1.18 38.65
CA GLY A 30 5.73 1.26 39.03
C GLY A 30 6.70 0.66 38.02
N GLU A 31 6.22 -0.08 37.02
CA GLU A 31 7.01 -0.64 35.93
C GLU A 31 6.93 0.24 34.68
N TYR A 32 8.05 0.39 33.94
CA TYR A 32 8.04 1.13 32.68
C TYR A 32 7.21 0.42 31.62
N ILE A 33 6.42 1.16 30.86
CA ILE A 33 5.47 0.59 29.89
C ILE A 33 6.19 -0.37 28.92
N GLU A 34 7.36 0.00 28.40
CA GLU A 34 8.11 -0.84 27.45
C GLU A 34 8.68 -2.13 28.06
N GLN A 35 8.63 -2.28 29.39
CA GLN A 35 9.06 -3.50 30.09
C GLN A 35 7.92 -4.48 30.32
N ILE A 36 6.66 -4.07 30.13
CA ILE A 36 5.48 -4.93 30.26
C ILE A 36 5.63 -6.11 29.29
N GLU A 37 5.37 -7.32 29.80
CA GLU A 37 5.33 -8.53 28.98
C GLU A 37 4.13 -8.49 28.03
N VAL A 38 4.37 -8.78 26.77
CA VAL A 38 3.34 -8.79 25.71
C VAL A 38 2.26 -9.82 26.05
N SER A 39 2.63 -10.97 26.62
CA SER A 39 1.68 -11.98 27.11
C SER A 39 0.78 -11.48 28.26
N SER A 40 1.26 -10.58 29.12
CA SER A 40 0.42 -9.97 30.16
C SER A 40 -0.71 -9.14 29.56
N LEU A 41 -0.49 -8.50 28.40
CA LEU A 41 -1.54 -7.78 27.68
C LEU A 41 -2.57 -8.70 27.01
N GLU A 42 -2.28 -9.99 26.84
CA GLU A 42 -3.26 -10.96 26.34
C GLU A 42 -4.31 -11.29 27.42
N ASP A 43 -3.95 -11.21 28.71
CA ASP A 43 -4.91 -11.29 29.82
C ASP A 43 -5.89 -10.11 29.80
N GLN A 44 -7.18 -10.41 29.78
CA GLN A 44 -8.22 -9.40 29.63
C GLN A 44 -8.32 -8.47 30.83
N SER A 45 -8.11 -8.98 32.05
CA SER A 45 -8.21 -8.18 33.27
C SER A 45 -7.06 -7.17 33.37
N PHE A 46 -5.84 -7.64 33.12
CA PHE A 46 -4.65 -6.81 33.06
C PHE A 46 -4.79 -5.75 31.97
N ARG A 47 -5.16 -6.16 30.74
CA ARG A 47 -5.33 -5.25 29.60
C ARG A 47 -6.38 -4.18 29.86
N ASN A 48 -7.54 -4.53 30.41
CA ASN A 48 -8.59 -3.57 30.73
C ASN A 48 -8.11 -2.55 31.78
N SER A 49 -7.37 -3.00 32.78
CA SER A 49 -6.79 -2.12 33.81
C SER A 49 -5.73 -1.20 33.21
N PHE A 50 -4.88 -1.72 32.32
CA PHE A 50 -3.88 -0.95 31.59
C PHE A 50 -4.51 0.08 30.66
N PHE A 51 -5.54 -0.29 29.89
CA PHE A 51 -6.23 0.64 28.99
C PHE A 51 -6.97 1.73 29.77
N LYS A 52 -7.56 1.40 30.92
CA LYS A 52 -8.12 2.40 31.84
C LYS A 52 -7.06 3.38 32.35
N PHE A 53 -5.85 2.90 32.62
CA PHE A 53 -4.72 3.76 32.98
C PHE A 53 -4.29 4.69 31.84
N LEU A 54 -4.36 4.22 30.59
CA LEU A 54 -4.08 5.04 29.41
C LEU A 54 -5.15 6.13 29.19
N THR A 55 -6.42 5.85 29.51
CA THR A 55 -7.52 6.81 29.33
C THR A 55 -7.66 7.84 30.45
N SER A 56 -7.17 7.56 31.66
CA SER A 56 -7.41 8.41 32.85
C SER A 56 -6.51 9.65 32.96
N ARG A 57 -6.02 10.22 31.85
CA ARG A 57 -4.85 11.12 31.86
C ARG A 57 -5.17 12.59 31.55
N ASN A 58 -4.31 13.47 32.07
CA ASN A 58 -4.41 14.92 31.93
C ASN A 58 -3.23 15.48 31.11
N PHE A 59 -3.53 15.98 29.91
CA PHE A 59 -2.54 16.54 28.97
C PHE A 59 -1.85 17.80 29.47
N ASP A 60 -2.52 18.60 30.29
CA ASP A 60 -1.93 19.82 30.88
C ASP A 60 -0.75 19.48 31.80
N GLN A 61 -0.62 18.21 32.18
CA GLN A 61 0.47 17.69 33.01
C GLN A 61 1.53 16.92 32.20
N GLY A 62 1.48 16.96 30.87
CA GLY A 62 2.45 16.28 30.00
C GLY A 62 2.36 14.75 29.99
N GLN A 63 1.18 14.20 30.30
CA GLN A 63 0.88 12.76 30.32
C GLN A 63 0.48 12.29 28.92
N TYR A 64 1.37 11.50 28.28
CA TYR A 64 1.23 11.02 26.89
C TYR A 64 1.47 9.49 26.78
N GLU A 65 1.09 8.73 27.82
CA GLU A 65 1.30 7.28 27.91
C GLU A 65 0.64 6.51 26.76
N GLN A 66 -0.57 6.91 26.38
CA GLN A 66 -1.34 6.34 25.27
C GLN A 66 -0.66 6.58 23.93
N VAL A 67 -0.12 7.79 23.73
CA VAL A 67 0.62 8.14 22.53
C VAL A 67 1.90 7.32 22.44
N PHE A 68 2.65 7.24 23.54
CA PHE A 68 3.84 6.41 23.64
C PHE A 68 3.55 4.94 23.32
N PHE A 69 2.47 4.38 23.88
CA PHE A 69 2.09 2.99 23.65
C PHE A 69 1.69 2.74 22.19
N ILE A 70 0.95 3.66 21.55
CA ILE A 70 0.62 3.59 20.12
C ILE A 70 1.89 3.60 19.26
N LYS A 71 2.80 4.57 19.47
CA LYS A 71 4.08 4.63 18.77
C LYS A 71 4.88 3.33 18.92
N LEU A 72 4.94 2.81 20.15
CA LEU A 72 5.63 1.56 20.45
C LEU A 72 5.04 0.37 19.67
N LEU A 73 3.71 0.25 19.62
CA LEU A 73 3.04 -0.81 18.84
C LEU A 73 3.30 -0.67 17.34
N LEU A 74 3.26 0.54 16.80
CA LEU A 74 3.54 0.80 15.38
C LEU A 74 4.98 0.39 15.01
N VAL A 75 5.96 0.78 15.84
CA VAL A 75 7.38 0.37 15.66
C VAL A 75 7.54 -1.14 15.79
N ARG A 76 6.86 -1.77 16.76
CA ARG A 76 6.85 -3.25 16.87
C ARG A 76 6.34 -3.90 15.60
N ILE A 77 5.23 -3.43 15.02
CA ILE A 77 4.68 -3.99 13.78
C ILE A 77 5.68 -3.84 12.63
N GLN A 78 6.39 -2.72 12.56
CA GLN A 78 7.39 -2.46 11.52
C GLN A 78 8.59 -3.40 11.63
N GLN A 79 9.17 -3.54 12.83
CA GLN A 79 10.44 -4.23 13.04
C GLN A 79 10.30 -5.72 13.36
N LEU A 80 9.16 -6.14 13.90
CA LEU A 80 8.92 -7.49 14.40
C LEU A 80 7.77 -8.17 13.63
N ASP A 81 7.76 -9.49 13.64
CA ASP A 81 6.66 -10.31 13.08
C ASP A 81 5.73 -10.85 14.19
N ASP A 82 5.75 -10.23 15.37
CA ASP A 82 4.85 -10.57 16.49
C ASP A 82 3.46 -9.97 16.29
N ILE A 83 2.57 -10.79 15.73
CA ILE A 83 1.20 -10.43 15.36
C ILE A 83 0.33 -9.92 16.53
N ARG A 84 0.73 -10.14 17.79
CA ARG A 84 0.00 -9.59 18.97
C ARG A 84 -0.05 -8.07 18.94
N SER A 85 0.95 -7.41 18.33
CA SER A 85 0.95 -5.94 18.20
C SER A 85 -0.21 -5.45 17.33
N TYR A 86 -0.61 -6.21 16.30
CA TYR A 86 -1.83 -5.93 15.54
C TYR A 86 -3.08 -5.98 16.43
N TYR A 87 -3.17 -7.01 17.28
CA TYR A 87 -4.32 -7.20 18.15
C TYR A 87 -4.50 -6.01 19.09
N PHE A 88 -3.43 -5.60 19.77
CA PHE A 88 -3.51 -4.48 20.71
C PHE A 88 -3.79 -3.15 20.00
N LEU A 89 -3.18 -2.90 18.84
CA LEU A 89 -3.47 -1.72 18.04
C LEU A 89 -4.94 -1.70 17.59
N SER A 90 -5.49 -2.86 17.20
CA SER A 90 -6.91 -2.96 16.82
C SER A 90 -7.85 -2.74 18.01
N LEU A 91 -7.46 -3.19 19.22
CA LEU A 91 -8.25 -2.93 20.42
C LEU A 91 -8.23 -1.45 20.81
N ILE A 92 -7.07 -0.78 20.69
CA ILE A 92 -6.95 0.68 20.89
C ILE A 92 -7.85 1.42 19.90
N PHE A 93 -7.75 1.08 18.62
CA PHE A 93 -8.56 1.70 17.57
C PHE A 93 -10.07 1.56 17.83
N ASN A 94 -10.48 0.44 18.43
CA ASN A 94 -11.88 0.17 18.73
C ASN A 94 -12.37 0.81 20.05
N ASP A 95 -11.47 1.31 20.87
CA ASP A 95 -11.81 1.99 22.12
C ASP A 95 -12.23 3.44 21.84
N GLN A 96 -13.35 3.87 22.41
CA GLN A 96 -13.91 5.19 22.14
C GLN A 96 -13.03 6.35 22.63
N ASN A 97 -12.19 6.12 23.64
CA ASN A 97 -11.34 7.15 24.21
C ASN A 97 -9.90 7.07 23.70
N LEU A 98 -9.43 5.87 23.30
CA LEU A 98 -8.08 5.70 22.79
C LEU A 98 -7.98 5.78 21.26
N GLY A 99 -9.05 5.45 20.53
CA GLY A 99 -9.04 5.38 19.07
C GLY A 99 -8.71 6.72 18.41
N TYR A 100 -9.20 7.84 18.99
CA TYR A 100 -8.93 9.19 18.51
C TYR A 100 -7.42 9.51 18.41
N TYR A 101 -6.60 9.02 19.35
CA TYR A 101 -5.15 9.26 19.29
C TYR A 101 -4.46 8.54 18.14
N LEU A 102 -5.10 7.53 17.53
CA LEU A 102 -4.55 6.89 16.34
C LEU A 102 -4.75 7.76 15.09
N GLU A 103 -5.69 8.71 15.10
CA GLU A 103 -5.93 9.66 14.00
C GLU A 103 -4.70 10.58 13.80
N ASP A 104 -3.97 10.90 14.86
CA ASP A 104 -2.70 11.64 14.77
C ASP A 104 -1.59 10.84 14.05
N TYR A 105 -1.77 9.53 13.87
CA TYR A 105 -0.83 8.60 13.27
C TYR A 105 -1.35 7.98 11.96
N GLU A 106 -2.31 8.61 11.28
CA GLU A 106 -2.86 8.14 10.00
C GLU A 106 -1.76 7.92 8.94
N LEU A 107 -0.79 8.85 8.84
CA LEU A 107 0.33 8.74 7.91
C LEU A 107 1.20 7.51 8.23
N ASP A 108 1.54 7.33 9.51
CA ASP A 108 2.35 6.22 10.00
C ASP A 108 1.65 4.88 9.79
N LEU A 109 0.35 4.83 10.07
CA LEU A 109 -0.47 3.65 9.85
C LEU A 109 -0.58 3.29 8.36
N PHE A 110 -0.79 4.28 7.49
CA PHE A 110 -0.91 4.06 6.06
C PHE A 110 0.41 3.57 5.44
N GLN A 111 1.54 4.22 5.74
CA GLN A 111 2.84 3.78 5.23
C GLN A 111 3.20 2.38 5.77
N LEU A 112 2.90 2.10 7.05
CA LEU A 112 3.17 0.80 7.65
C LEU A 112 2.33 -0.30 7.00
N PHE A 113 1.07 -0.01 6.65
CA PHE A 113 0.24 -0.91 5.87
C PHE A 113 0.84 -1.19 4.49
N LEU A 114 1.25 -0.15 3.74
CA LEU A 114 1.89 -0.34 2.43
C LEU A 114 3.21 -1.11 2.52
N TYR A 115 3.92 -1.01 3.65
CA TYR A 115 5.16 -1.74 3.90
C TYR A 115 4.93 -3.22 4.24
N LYS A 116 3.92 -3.53 5.06
CA LYS A 116 3.62 -4.91 5.51
C LYS A 116 2.14 -5.27 5.33
N PRO A 117 1.55 -5.23 4.13
CA PRO A 117 0.11 -5.43 3.96
C PRO A 117 -0.33 -6.84 4.38
N SER A 118 0.50 -7.86 4.13
CA SER A 118 0.24 -9.23 4.58
C SER A 118 0.12 -9.35 6.11
N TYR A 119 0.88 -8.55 6.87
CA TYR A 119 0.84 -8.59 8.33
C TYR A 119 -0.54 -8.19 8.86
N PHE A 120 -1.17 -7.17 8.28
CA PHE A 120 -2.50 -6.72 8.68
C PHE A 120 -3.58 -7.78 8.37
N ILE A 121 -3.48 -8.45 7.23
CA ILE A 121 -4.42 -9.53 6.86
C ILE A 121 -4.29 -10.72 7.81
N LYS A 122 -3.06 -11.12 8.14
CA LYS A 122 -2.79 -12.17 9.15
C LYS A 122 -3.37 -11.80 10.51
N GLY A 123 -3.24 -10.53 10.88
CA GLY A 123 -3.75 -9.98 12.13
C GLY A 123 -5.28 -10.09 12.20
N GLU A 124 -5.97 -9.59 11.18
CA GLU A 124 -7.43 -9.69 11.11
C GLU A 124 -7.88 -11.15 11.11
N TYR A 125 -7.23 -11.98 10.30
CA TYR A 125 -7.58 -13.39 10.21
C TYR A 125 -7.45 -14.09 11.56
N LYS A 126 -6.36 -13.83 12.30
CA LYS A 126 -6.10 -14.44 13.61
C LYS A 126 -7.05 -13.92 14.70
N TYR A 127 -7.23 -12.61 14.80
CA TYR A 127 -7.92 -11.99 15.94
C TYR A 127 -9.38 -11.60 15.67
N LYS A 128 -9.83 -11.73 14.42
CA LYS A 128 -11.18 -11.36 13.97
C LYS A 128 -11.54 -9.89 14.29
N GLN A 129 -10.53 -9.03 14.35
CA GLN A 129 -10.68 -7.59 14.49
C GLN A 129 -10.47 -6.96 13.12
N ASN A 130 -11.50 -6.41 12.50
CA ASN A 130 -11.42 -5.89 11.14
C ASN A 130 -11.44 -4.37 11.02
N LYS A 131 -11.99 -3.68 12.02
CA LYS A 131 -12.26 -2.24 11.96
C LYS A 131 -11.03 -1.41 11.58
N LEU A 132 -9.86 -1.75 12.11
CA LEU A 132 -8.60 -1.09 11.76
C LEU A 132 -8.27 -1.25 10.27
N LEU A 133 -8.37 -2.47 9.72
CA LEU A 133 -8.07 -2.71 8.30
C LEU A 133 -9.16 -2.14 7.37
N ASP A 134 -10.41 -2.15 7.81
CA ASP A 134 -11.51 -1.50 7.09
C ASP A 134 -11.30 0.01 7.01
N TYR A 135 -10.89 0.65 8.10
CA TYR A 135 -10.54 2.08 8.13
C TYR A 135 -9.34 2.41 7.24
N ILE A 136 -8.27 1.60 7.30
CA ILE A 136 -7.13 1.75 6.38
C ILE A 136 -7.59 1.69 4.93
N ASN A 137 -8.48 0.74 4.59
CA ASN A 137 -8.94 0.52 3.22
C ASN A 137 -9.95 1.56 2.72
N GLN A 138 -10.78 2.12 3.61
CA GLN A 138 -11.94 2.95 3.22
C GLN A 138 -11.73 4.44 3.50
N ASN A 139 -10.99 4.80 4.54
CA ASN A 139 -10.88 6.18 5.02
C ASN A 139 -9.53 6.80 4.67
N LEU A 140 -8.42 6.14 5.01
CA LEU A 140 -7.07 6.68 4.78
C LEU A 140 -6.73 7.03 3.32
N PRO A 141 -7.24 6.34 2.29
CA PRO A 141 -6.86 6.64 0.91
C PRO A 141 -7.19 8.07 0.49
N GLN A 142 -8.18 8.73 1.10
CA GLN A 142 -8.54 10.11 0.78
C GLN A 142 -7.42 11.10 1.06
N ALA A 143 -6.54 10.80 2.02
CA ALA A 143 -5.43 11.66 2.40
C ALA A 143 -4.17 11.42 1.56
N PHE A 144 -4.05 10.25 0.92
CA PHE A 144 -2.78 9.78 0.36
C PHE A 144 -2.85 9.35 -1.11
N LEU A 145 -4.00 8.91 -1.60
CA LEU A 145 -4.19 8.42 -2.96
C LEU A 145 -4.99 9.42 -3.81
N THR A 146 -4.83 9.34 -5.12
CA THR A 146 -5.57 10.16 -6.08
C THR A 146 -6.48 9.28 -6.92
N ASN A 147 -7.76 9.66 -7.01
CA ASN A 147 -8.79 8.94 -7.77
C ASN A 147 -9.17 9.71 -9.04
N LYS A 148 -10.06 9.12 -9.84
CA LYS A 148 -10.53 9.70 -11.10
C LYS A 148 -11.28 11.03 -10.90
N ASP A 149 -12.11 11.14 -9.87
CA ASP A 149 -12.90 12.35 -9.57
C ASP A 149 -12.02 13.59 -9.34
N TYR A 150 -10.85 13.41 -8.71
CA TYR A 150 -9.86 14.48 -8.58
C TYR A 150 -9.38 14.98 -9.94
N PHE A 151 -9.04 14.08 -10.86
CA PHE A 151 -8.60 14.47 -12.20
C PHE A 151 -9.74 15.08 -13.02
N ASP A 152 -10.94 14.52 -12.96
CA ASP A 152 -12.11 15.03 -13.71
C ASP A 152 -12.50 16.46 -13.28
N LYS A 153 -12.23 16.84 -12.03
CA LYS A 153 -12.44 18.21 -11.51
C LYS A 153 -11.33 19.20 -11.84
N ASN A 154 -10.20 18.71 -12.35
CA ASN A 154 -9.02 19.52 -12.66
C ASN A 154 -8.73 19.53 -14.16
N ILE A 155 -8.11 20.59 -14.66
CA ILE A 155 -7.65 20.64 -16.05
C ILE A 155 -6.27 19.97 -16.11
N VAL A 156 -6.27 18.68 -16.38
CA VAL A 156 -5.08 17.81 -16.35
C VAL A 156 -4.98 16.98 -17.63
N ASP A 157 -3.78 16.91 -18.19
CA ASP A 157 -3.43 15.95 -19.23
C ASP A 157 -2.74 14.75 -18.56
N ILE A 158 -3.41 13.60 -18.62
CA ILE A 158 -2.96 12.33 -18.04
C ILE A 158 -3.59 11.17 -18.82
N ASN A 159 -2.78 10.14 -19.12
CA ASN A 159 -3.24 8.96 -19.84
C ASN A 159 -3.06 7.70 -18.98
N PHE A 160 -4.11 6.87 -18.92
CA PHE A 160 -4.11 5.59 -18.22
C PHE A 160 -4.22 4.43 -19.21
N GLN A 161 -3.09 3.84 -19.60
CA GLN A 161 -3.08 2.64 -20.45
C GLN A 161 -3.50 1.35 -19.71
N LYS A 162 -3.38 1.33 -18.39
CA LYS A 162 -3.70 0.19 -17.51
C LYS A 162 -4.46 0.68 -16.29
N ASP A 163 -5.11 -0.24 -15.58
CA ASP A 163 -5.65 0.05 -14.25
C ASP A 163 -4.57 0.69 -13.37
N ALA A 164 -4.96 1.74 -12.65
CA ALA A 164 -4.05 2.53 -11.86
C ALA A 164 -4.58 2.75 -10.44
N LEU A 165 -3.65 2.68 -9.48
CA LEU A 165 -3.86 3.10 -8.10
C LEU A 165 -2.74 4.09 -7.76
N LEU A 166 -3.04 5.37 -7.73
CA LEU A 166 -2.00 6.40 -7.77
C LEU A 166 -1.70 6.99 -6.39
N ILE A 167 -0.41 7.04 -6.07
CA ILE A 167 0.14 7.84 -4.98
C ILE A 167 1.10 8.88 -5.56
N SER A 168 0.97 10.15 -5.15
CA SER A 168 1.86 11.20 -5.66
C SER A 168 3.26 11.09 -5.06
N GLU A 169 4.26 11.58 -5.78
CA GLU A 169 5.63 11.67 -5.27
C GLU A 169 5.70 12.53 -3.99
N ASP A 170 4.93 13.61 -3.93
CA ASP A 170 4.81 14.45 -2.72
C ASP A 170 4.29 13.66 -1.50
N ALA A 171 3.33 12.74 -1.71
CA ALA A 171 2.83 11.88 -0.63
C ALA A 171 3.89 10.86 -0.18
N VAL A 172 4.58 10.21 -1.13
CA VAL A 172 5.68 9.26 -0.83
C VAL A 172 6.85 9.96 -0.13
N ASN A 173 7.11 11.23 -0.46
CA ASN A 173 8.17 12.01 0.17
C ASN A 173 7.98 12.21 1.68
N LYS A 174 6.72 12.20 2.15
CA LYS A 174 6.37 12.29 3.57
C LYS A 174 6.61 10.99 4.34
N PHE A 175 6.78 9.85 3.65
CA PHE A 175 7.02 8.59 4.33
C PHE A 175 8.41 8.56 4.99
N SER A 176 8.47 7.94 6.15
CA SER A 176 9.68 7.83 6.96
C SER A 176 10.34 6.46 6.87
N ILE A 177 9.64 5.42 6.38
CA ILE A 177 10.20 4.08 6.13
C ILE A 177 11.04 4.09 4.82
N PRO A 178 12.39 4.06 4.87
CA PRO A 178 13.21 4.24 3.68
C PRO A 178 13.07 3.09 2.67
N GLU A 179 12.95 1.86 3.16
CA GLU A 179 12.77 0.66 2.33
C GLU A 179 11.44 0.69 1.58
N LEU A 180 10.39 1.26 2.16
CA LEU A 180 9.09 1.41 1.51
C LEU A 180 9.22 2.36 0.31
N LYS A 181 9.83 3.54 0.52
CA LYS A 181 10.04 4.53 -0.55
C LYS A 181 10.78 3.91 -1.73
N LYS A 182 11.91 3.26 -1.47
CA LYS A 182 12.71 2.54 -2.49
C LYS A 182 11.92 1.46 -3.23
N GLN A 183 10.91 0.87 -2.60
CA GLN A 183 10.07 -0.16 -3.23
C GLN A 183 8.97 0.47 -4.09
N ILE A 184 8.33 1.55 -3.62
CA ILE A 184 7.33 2.30 -4.39
C ILE A 184 7.97 2.97 -5.61
N GLU A 185 9.19 3.49 -5.47
CA GLU A 185 9.94 4.14 -6.56
C GLU A 185 10.23 3.24 -7.76
N LYS A 186 10.12 1.92 -7.59
CA LYS A 186 10.28 0.91 -8.66
C LYS A 186 8.99 0.64 -9.43
N SER A 187 7.84 1.11 -8.93
CA SER A 187 6.56 0.98 -9.62
C SER A 187 6.52 1.86 -10.86
N ASP A 188 5.62 1.52 -11.79
CA ASP A 188 5.38 2.33 -12.98
C ASP A 188 5.01 3.77 -12.60
N LYS A 189 5.60 4.73 -13.31
CA LYS A 189 5.34 6.15 -13.12
C LYS A 189 4.27 6.64 -14.09
N VAL A 190 3.41 7.52 -13.62
CA VAL A 190 2.43 8.25 -14.43
C VAL A 190 2.67 9.74 -14.23
N GLU A 191 2.84 10.47 -15.33
CA GLU A 191 2.99 11.92 -15.31
C GLU A 191 1.64 12.57 -15.57
N ALA A 192 1.30 13.56 -14.73
CA ALA A 192 0.10 14.38 -14.87
C ALA A 192 0.51 15.83 -15.11
N ILE A 193 0.06 16.43 -16.21
CA ILE A 193 0.38 17.81 -16.56
C ILE A 193 -0.84 18.68 -16.27
N PHE A 194 -0.78 19.43 -15.17
CA PHE A 194 -1.84 20.33 -14.76
C PHE A 194 -1.68 21.70 -15.42
N SER A 195 -2.79 22.19 -16.00
CA SER A 195 -2.88 23.55 -16.53
C SER A 195 -2.93 24.60 -15.40
N PRO A 196 -2.70 25.90 -15.71
CA PRO A 196 -2.80 26.97 -14.73
C PRO A 196 -4.21 27.05 -14.13
N SER A 197 -4.29 27.02 -12.80
CA SER A 197 -5.51 27.08 -12.00
C SER A 197 -5.19 27.67 -10.63
N TYR A 198 -6.22 27.89 -9.80
CA TYR A 198 -6.02 28.28 -8.40
C TYR A 198 -5.11 27.29 -7.65
N ASP A 199 -5.35 25.98 -7.82
CA ASP A 199 -4.61 24.91 -7.15
C ASP A 199 -3.16 24.79 -7.65
N THR A 200 -2.88 25.19 -8.88
CA THR A 200 -1.51 25.22 -9.42
C THR A 200 -0.82 26.57 -9.25
N GLY A 201 -1.43 27.52 -8.53
CA GLY A 201 -0.87 28.86 -8.36
C GLY A 201 -0.72 29.61 -9.69
N TRP A 202 -1.64 29.35 -10.64
CA TRP A 202 -1.66 29.91 -11.99
C TRP A 202 -0.41 29.60 -12.81
N LYS A 203 0.19 28.42 -12.62
CA LYS A 203 1.34 27.94 -13.39
C LYS A 203 1.13 26.52 -13.87
N ASN A 204 1.77 26.15 -14.98
CA ASN A 204 1.83 24.74 -15.38
C ASN A 204 2.58 23.95 -14.31
N LYS A 205 2.03 22.81 -13.89
CA LYS A 205 2.63 21.92 -12.90
C LYS A 205 2.60 20.49 -13.39
N THR A 206 3.76 19.85 -13.46
CA THR A 206 3.85 18.40 -13.66
C THR A 206 3.89 17.72 -12.29
N VAL A 207 3.05 16.72 -12.09
CA VAL A 207 3.04 15.88 -10.88
C VAL A 207 3.35 14.45 -11.28
N ILE A 208 4.29 13.83 -10.59
CA ILE A 208 4.66 12.42 -10.78
C ILE A 208 3.84 11.57 -9.79
N TYR A 209 3.24 10.51 -10.31
CA TYR A 209 2.55 9.49 -9.53
C TYR A 209 3.23 8.13 -9.69
N TYR A 210 3.21 7.33 -8.63
CA TYR A 210 3.59 5.92 -8.65
C TYR A 210 2.32 5.05 -8.72
N ASN A 211 2.27 4.08 -9.63
CA ASN A 211 1.14 3.16 -9.76
C ASN A 211 1.30 1.94 -8.85
N LEU A 212 0.52 1.89 -7.78
CA LEU A 212 0.55 0.83 -6.77
C LEU A 212 -0.37 -0.36 -7.09
N TYR A 213 -1.01 -0.40 -8.26
CA TYR A 213 -2.05 -1.38 -8.57
C TYR A 213 -1.58 -2.84 -8.40
N HIS A 214 -0.40 -3.18 -8.93
CA HIS A 214 0.20 -4.51 -8.75
C HIS A 214 1.06 -4.63 -7.49
N TYR A 215 1.62 -3.51 -7.01
CA TYR A 215 2.51 -3.47 -5.86
C TYR A 215 1.92 -4.16 -4.62
N ILE A 216 0.65 -3.90 -4.30
CA ILE A 216 0.02 -4.43 -3.10
C ILE A 216 -0.18 -5.95 -3.21
N ASP A 217 -0.69 -6.44 -4.34
CA ASP A 217 -0.89 -7.87 -4.60
C ASP A 217 0.43 -8.63 -4.51
N ASP A 218 1.50 -8.10 -5.10
CA ASP A 218 2.85 -8.71 -5.08
C ASP A 218 3.41 -8.85 -3.65
N LYS A 219 3.00 -7.95 -2.74
CA LYS A 219 3.40 -8.00 -1.32
C LYS A 219 2.56 -8.97 -0.49
N ILE A 220 1.41 -9.41 -0.99
CA ILE A 220 0.44 -10.23 -0.25
C ILE A 220 0.47 -11.70 -0.71
N VAL A 221 0.29 -11.96 -2.01
CA VAL A 221 -0.17 -13.27 -2.51
C VAL A 221 0.74 -14.43 -2.09
N ASN A 222 2.06 -14.23 -2.06
CA ASN A 222 3.02 -15.29 -1.71
C ASN A 222 3.32 -15.39 -0.20
N LYS A 223 2.73 -14.52 0.63
CA LYS A 223 2.99 -14.45 2.08
C LYS A 223 1.85 -14.97 2.94
N LEU A 224 0.68 -15.22 2.35
CA LEU A 224 -0.52 -15.66 3.04
C LEU A 224 -0.73 -17.17 2.88
N ASP A 225 -1.28 -17.81 3.91
CA ASP A 225 -1.82 -19.15 3.77
C ASP A 225 -3.15 -19.17 3.00
N LYS A 226 -3.69 -20.36 2.74
CA LYS A 226 -4.94 -20.53 1.96
C LYS A 226 -6.14 -19.79 2.58
N ASN A 227 -6.26 -19.77 3.90
CA ASN A 227 -7.41 -19.18 4.57
C ASN A 227 -7.26 -17.66 4.67
N GLU A 228 -6.05 -17.18 4.97
CA GLU A 228 -5.70 -15.77 4.96
C GLU A 228 -5.90 -15.17 3.55
N LEU A 229 -5.46 -15.88 2.51
CA LEU A 229 -5.66 -15.47 1.11
C LEU A 229 -7.13 -15.46 0.71
N SER A 230 -7.94 -16.39 1.25
CA SER A 230 -9.39 -16.37 1.06
C SER A 230 -10.03 -15.11 1.66
N LEU A 231 -9.66 -14.73 2.88
CA LEU A 231 -10.10 -13.48 3.50
C LEU A 231 -9.73 -12.28 2.62
N TYR A 232 -8.48 -12.22 2.16
CA TYR A 232 -8.02 -11.16 1.26
C TYR A 232 -8.89 -11.08 0.00
N ASN A 233 -9.05 -12.19 -0.72
CA ASN A 233 -9.77 -12.23 -2.00
C ASN A 233 -11.24 -11.84 -1.87
N VAL A 234 -11.91 -12.26 -0.78
CA VAL A 234 -13.34 -12.00 -0.58
C VAL A 234 -13.59 -10.57 -0.13
N LYS A 235 -12.76 -10.04 0.77
CA LYS A 235 -13.07 -8.80 1.47
C LYS A 235 -12.30 -7.61 0.95
N TYR A 236 -11.04 -7.83 0.60
CA TYR A 236 -10.09 -6.75 0.37
C TYR A 236 -9.61 -6.66 -1.06
N LYS A 237 -9.68 -7.71 -1.89
CA LYS A 237 -9.17 -7.65 -3.25
C LYS A 237 -10.12 -6.90 -4.20
N PRO A 238 -9.66 -5.87 -4.94
CA PRO A 238 -8.40 -5.16 -4.76
C PRO A 238 -8.50 -4.14 -3.61
N PHE A 239 -7.40 -3.94 -2.87
CA PHE A 239 -7.36 -2.91 -1.83
C PHE A 239 -7.58 -1.54 -2.49
N PHE A 240 -8.20 -0.63 -1.74
CA PHE A 240 -8.49 0.73 -2.15
C PHE A 240 -9.34 0.81 -3.41
N LYS A 241 -10.30 -0.11 -3.55
CA LYS A 241 -11.15 -0.27 -4.75
C LYS A 241 -11.80 1.04 -5.23
N SER A 242 -12.20 1.94 -4.32
CA SER A 242 -12.81 3.24 -4.68
C SER A 242 -11.83 4.25 -5.29
N TYR A 243 -10.52 3.98 -5.21
CA TYR A 243 -9.44 4.82 -5.75
C TYR A 243 -8.81 4.24 -7.02
N ILE A 244 -9.27 3.06 -7.47
CA ILE A 244 -8.78 2.46 -8.70
C ILE A 244 -9.34 3.21 -9.89
N ILE A 245 -8.44 3.76 -10.69
CA ILE A 245 -8.74 4.36 -11.98
C ILE A 245 -8.65 3.26 -13.02
N LYS A 246 -9.75 3.02 -13.72
CA LYS A 246 -9.77 2.05 -14.82
C LYS A 246 -8.98 2.61 -15.99
N GLY A 247 -8.02 1.83 -16.46
CA GLY A 247 -7.30 2.16 -17.68
C GLY A 247 -8.25 2.11 -18.86
N GLU A 248 -7.89 2.82 -19.92
CA GLU A 248 -8.48 2.61 -21.22
C GLU A 248 -8.00 1.23 -21.71
N ASN A 249 -8.74 0.19 -21.38
CA ASN A 249 -8.54 -1.15 -21.93
C ASN A 249 -8.84 -1.09 -23.43
N THR A 250 -7.89 -0.57 -24.20
CA THR A 250 -7.87 -0.74 -25.64
C THR A 250 -7.39 -2.17 -25.84
N GLU A 251 -8.35 -3.08 -25.93
CA GLU A 251 -8.04 -4.46 -26.28
C GLU A 251 -7.56 -4.49 -27.72
N TYR A 252 -6.29 -4.78 -27.91
CA TYR A 252 -5.70 -4.89 -29.23
C TYR A 252 -5.84 -6.30 -29.76
N TYR A 253 -6.33 -6.42 -30.98
CA TYR A 253 -6.48 -7.69 -31.66
C TYR A 253 -5.64 -7.72 -32.93
N ILE A 254 -5.05 -8.87 -33.23
CA ILE A 254 -4.41 -9.06 -34.53
C ILE A 254 -5.49 -9.09 -35.62
N HIS A 255 -5.27 -8.33 -36.67
CA HIS A 255 -6.11 -8.32 -37.85
C HIS A 255 -5.22 -8.37 -39.10
N ASP A 256 -4.99 -9.59 -39.59
CA ASP A 256 -4.24 -9.84 -40.82
C ASP A 256 -5.12 -10.62 -41.82
N SER A 257 -5.09 -10.22 -43.09
CA SER A 257 -5.82 -10.89 -44.18
C SER A 257 -5.31 -12.30 -44.43
N ASP A 258 -4.06 -12.57 -44.07
CA ASP A 258 -3.41 -13.87 -44.26
C ASP A 258 -3.83 -14.88 -43.18
N GLY A 259 -4.70 -14.49 -42.25
CA GLY A 259 -5.19 -15.31 -41.15
C GLY A 259 -4.26 -15.37 -39.94
N TYR A 260 -3.04 -14.86 -40.05
CA TYR A 260 -2.08 -14.72 -38.97
C TYR A 260 -1.06 -13.61 -39.28
N THR A 261 -0.37 -13.13 -38.25
CA THR A 261 0.79 -12.26 -38.39
C THR A 261 2.02 -12.87 -37.71
N ASN A 262 3.22 -12.42 -38.09
CA ASN A 262 4.46 -12.87 -37.47
C ASN A 262 4.89 -11.91 -36.36
N LEU A 263 5.08 -12.44 -35.15
CA LEU A 263 5.77 -11.75 -34.07
C LEU A 263 7.28 -11.80 -34.35
N ARG A 264 7.92 -10.65 -34.50
CA ARG A 264 9.34 -10.56 -34.89
C ARG A 264 10.21 -10.10 -33.74
N LYS A 265 11.49 -10.45 -33.76
CA LYS A 265 12.42 -10.08 -32.69
C LYS A 265 12.80 -8.59 -32.71
N ASP A 266 12.84 -7.97 -33.89
CA ASP A 266 13.15 -6.55 -34.09
C ASP A 266 12.14 -5.85 -35.01
N LYS A 267 12.20 -4.51 -35.05
CA LYS A 267 11.31 -3.60 -35.81
C LYS A 267 11.50 -3.64 -37.34
N ASN A 268 11.56 -4.81 -37.98
CA ASN A 268 11.67 -4.96 -39.44
C ASN A 268 11.14 -6.32 -39.97
N THR A 269 10.81 -6.38 -41.26
CA THR A 269 10.21 -7.57 -41.92
C THR A 269 11.19 -8.74 -42.12
N SER A 270 12.50 -8.51 -42.04
CA SER A 270 13.54 -9.54 -42.20
C SER A 270 13.98 -10.18 -40.88
N SER A 271 13.56 -9.65 -39.73
CA SER A 271 13.97 -10.14 -38.41
C SER A 271 13.37 -11.52 -38.11
N GLU A 272 14.06 -12.25 -37.23
CA GLU A 272 13.71 -13.56 -36.72
C GLU A 272 12.24 -13.60 -36.27
N ILE A 273 11.51 -14.64 -36.68
CA ILE A 273 10.13 -14.86 -36.26
C ILE A 273 10.15 -15.61 -34.93
N VAL A 274 9.66 -14.94 -33.88
CA VAL A 274 9.53 -15.48 -32.52
C VAL A 274 8.32 -16.39 -32.41
N GLU A 275 7.22 -16.01 -33.07
CA GLU A 275 5.93 -16.70 -33.01
C GLU A 275 5.00 -16.28 -34.17
N LYS A 276 4.02 -17.12 -34.52
CA LYS A 276 2.87 -16.74 -35.33
C LYS A 276 1.66 -16.47 -34.44
N ILE A 277 0.97 -15.36 -34.66
CA ILE A 277 -0.22 -14.96 -33.90
C ILE A 277 -1.40 -14.95 -34.85
N ASN A 278 -2.44 -15.73 -34.58
CA ASN A 278 -3.59 -15.81 -35.49
C ASN A 278 -4.40 -14.50 -35.48
N SER A 279 -5.02 -14.20 -36.62
CA SER A 279 -5.98 -13.10 -36.74
C SER A 279 -7.15 -13.34 -35.78
N GLY A 280 -7.57 -12.29 -35.08
CA GLY A 280 -8.55 -12.34 -33.99
C GLY A 280 -7.95 -12.67 -32.61
N GLU A 281 -6.66 -12.99 -32.51
CA GLU A 281 -6.02 -13.14 -31.20
C GLU A 281 -5.75 -11.77 -30.55
N GLN A 282 -6.11 -11.67 -29.28
CA GLN A 282 -5.80 -10.51 -28.45
C GLN A 282 -4.31 -10.50 -28.08
N VAL A 283 -3.71 -9.31 -28.11
CA VAL A 283 -2.33 -9.04 -27.71
C VAL A 283 -2.28 -7.88 -26.71
N GLU A 284 -1.31 -7.89 -25.80
CA GLU A 284 -0.99 -6.74 -24.95
C GLU A 284 0.02 -5.86 -25.69
N VAL A 285 -0.30 -4.60 -25.98
CA VAL A 285 0.66 -3.65 -26.57
C VAL A 285 1.49 -3.02 -25.45
N LEU A 286 2.81 -3.16 -25.53
CA LEU A 286 3.78 -2.68 -24.54
C LEU A 286 4.47 -1.37 -24.96
N ASP A 287 4.62 -1.14 -26.27
CA ASP A 287 5.18 0.09 -26.85
C ASP A 287 4.58 0.32 -28.24
N GLN A 288 4.02 1.51 -28.48
CA GLN A 288 3.39 1.91 -29.75
C GLN A 288 4.23 2.94 -30.54
N SER A 289 5.52 3.06 -30.24
CA SER A 289 6.43 4.00 -30.91
C SER A 289 6.78 3.55 -32.34
N GLY A 290 6.30 4.33 -33.31
CA GLY A 290 6.56 4.12 -34.74
C GLY A 290 5.64 3.09 -35.39
N ASP A 291 6.13 2.46 -36.46
CA ASP A 291 5.33 1.53 -37.27
C ASP A 291 5.34 0.08 -36.75
N TRP A 292 6.26 -0.25 -35.85
CA TRP A 292 6.40 -1.58 -35.26
C TRP A 292 6.20 -1.50 -33.76
N TRP A 293 5.08 -2.06 -33.31
CA TRP A 293 4.68 -2.05 -31.91
C TRP A 293 5.25 -3.26 -31.19
N LEU A 294 5.77 -3.06 -29.99
CA LEU A 294 6.13 -4.15 -29.09
C LEU A 294 4.85 -4.71 -28.50
N VAL A 295 4.65 -6.02 -28.65
CA VAL A 295 3.47 -6.71 -28.13
C VAL A 295 3.88 -7.93 -27.31
N LYS A 296 2.99 -8.34 -26.41
CA LYS A 296 3.07 -9.57 -25.64
C LYS A 296 1.86 -10.44 -25.95
N THR A 297 2.12 -11.69 -26.34
CA THR A 297 1.07 -12.67 -26.64
C THR A 297 0.53 -13.29 -25.35
N LYS A 298 -0.61 -13.99 -25.45
CA LYS A 298 -1.25 -14.66 -24.30
C LYS A 298 -0.35 -15.69 -23.61
N ASN A 299 0.59 -16.29 -24.34
CA ASN A 299 1.55 -17.25 -23.79
C ASN A 299 2.80 -16.57 -23.16
N GLY A 300 2.84 -15.23 -23.16
CA GLY A 300 3.88 -14.43 -22.51
C GLY A 300 5.08 -14.08 -23.40
N LYS A 301 5.13 -14.51 -24.67
CA LYS A 301 6.21 -14.12 -25.57
C LYS A 301 6.09 -12.66 -26.00
N GLN A 302 7.22 -12.00 -26.16
CA GLN A 302 7.32 -10.60 -26.57
C GLN A 302 8.03 -10.46 -27.92
N GLY A 303 7.61 -9.48 -28.71
CA GLY A 303 8.23 -9.12 -29.98
C GLY A 303 7.46 -8.02 -30.70
N TYR A 304 7.87 -7.71 -31.91
CA TYR A 304 7.35 -6.61 -32.70
C TYR A 304 6.38 -7.08 -33.79
N VAL A 305 5.26 -6.38 -33.90
CA VAL A 305 4.26 -6.54 -34.97
C VAL A 305 4.03 -5.17 -35.62
N HIS A 306 3.90 -5.14 -36.94
CA HIS A 306 3.61 -3.89 -37.65
C HIS A 306 2.21 -3.39 -37.27
N LYS A 307 2.07 -2.11 -36.94
CA LYS A 307 0.82 -1.51 -36.42
C LYS A 307 -0.39 -1.73 -37.33
N SER A 308 -0.18 -1.87 -38.64
CA SER A 308 -1.26 -2.14 -39.61
C SER A 308 -1.93 -3.51 -39.43
N ARG A 309 -1.39 -4.38 -38.56
CA ARG A 309 -1.92 -5.70 -38.22
C ARG A 309 -2.59 -5.72 -36.86
N ILE A 310 -2.72 -4.57 -36.20
CA ILE A 310 -3.25 -4.44 -34.85
C ILE A 310 -4.44 -3.48 -34.92
N LYS A 311 -5.57 -3.84 -34.30
CA LYS A 311 -6.80 -3.05 -34.26
C LYS A 311 -7.23 -2.79 -32.84
#